data_AF-A0A7V1TSE5-F1
#
_entry.id   AF-A0A7V1TSE5-F1
#
_cell.length_a   1.000
_cell.length_b   1.000
_cell.length_c   1.000
_cell.angle_alpha   90.00
_cell.angle_beta   90.00
_cell.angle_gamma   90.00
#
_symmetry.space_group_name_H-M   'P 1'
#
loop_
_entity.id
_entity.type
_entity.pdbx_description
1 polymer ?
#
loop_
_entity_poly.entity_id
_entity_poly.type
_entity_poly.pdbx_seq_one_letter_code
_entity_poly.pdbx_strand_id
1 'polypeptide(L)'
;MTTDPYSRQLIKTDFFHAKRDLPTRVAVVLDGHLENRNLHLIQPLSRAFSEKTIIELITTDDQQAQPGTVVQPIAYLAFVELQRSGVILVGDTVEWNGKIIGTIAGYDDTHMPNHQNVIVSVPKRISGKELGLQMEDTITIKGFQK
;
A
#
# COMPACT_ATOMS: atom_id res chain seq x y z
N MET A 1 4.91 28.71 0.75
CA MET A 1 3.58 28.17 1.13
C MET A 1 3.36 26.93 0.29
N THR A 2 3.13 25.77 0.91
CA THR A 2 2.88 24.53 0.16
C THR A 2 1.55 24.64 -0.58
N THR A 3 1.62 24.60 -1.91
CA THR A 3 0.46 24.66 -2.81
C THR A 3 -0.28 23.31 -2.92
N ASP A 4 0.25 22.27 -2.28
CA ASP A 4 -0.28 20.92 -2.31
C ASP A 4 -1.68 20.84 -1.66
N PRO A 5 -2.73 20.45 -2.41
CA PRO A 5 -4.09 20.34 -1.90
C PRO A 5 -4.25 19.31 -0.77
N TYR A 6 -3.39 18.28 -0.71
CA TYR A 6 -3.43 17.27 0.36
C TYR A 6 -2.94 17.86 1.69
N SER A 7 -1.81 18.57 1.68
CA SER A 7 -1.32 19.31 2.85
C SER A 7 -2.32 20.34 3.40
N ARG A 8 -3.21 20.84 2.53
CA ARG A 8 -4.29 21.79 2.87
C ARG A 8 -5.62 21.11 3.21
N GLN A 9 -5.67 19.77 3.23
CA GLN A 9 -6.86 18.96 3.50
C GLN A 9 -8.06 19.27 2.59
N LEU A 10 -7.80 19.76 1.38
CA LEU A 10 -8.84 20.08 0.40
C LEU A 10 -9.38 18.82 -0.30
N ILE A 11 -8.56 17.76 -0.37
CA ILE A 11 -8.92 16.47 -0.94
C ILE A 11 -8.97 15.46 0.19
N LYS A 12 -10.11 14.81 0.34
CA LYS A 12 -10.36 13.70 1.26
C LYS A 12 -10.83 12.49 0.47
N THR A 13 -10.96 11.33 1.11
CA THR A 13 -11.37 10.07 0.45
C THR A 13 -12.81 10.10 -0.07
N ASP A 14 -13.65 11.02 0.41
CA ASP A 14 -15.01 11.28 -0.10
C ASP A 14 -15.02 11.94 -1.49
N PHE A 15 -13.91 12.56 -1.91
CA PHE A 15 -13.71 13.10 -3.25
C PHE A 15 -13.81 12.01 -4.34
N PHE A 16 -13.54 10.75 -3.98
CA PHE A 16 -13.62 9.61 -4.88
C PHE A 16 -14.99 8.93 -4.78
N HIS A 17 -15.73 8.94 -5.90
CA HIS A 17 -17.07 8.33 -6.01
C HIS A 17 -17.01 6.83 -6.36
N ALA A 18 -16.17 6.46 -7.32
CA ALA A 18 -16.00 5.07 -7.75
C ALA A 18 -14.55 4.79 -8.17
N LYS A 19 -14.12 3.55 -7.96
CA LYS A 19 -12.79 3.05 -8.32
C LYS A 19 -12.87 1.57 -8.66
N ARG A 20 -12.13 1.13 -9.68
CA ARG A 20 -12.02 -0.29 -10.03
C ARG A 20 -11.08 -1.04 -9.08
N ASP A 21 -11.30 -2.35 -8.95
CA ASP A 21 -10.31 -3.27 -8.36
C ASP A 21 -8.97 -3.16 -9.10
N LEU A 22 -7.85 -3.39 -8.41
CA LEU A 22 -6.53 -3.49 -9.02
C LEU A 22 -5.91 -4.84 -8.65
N PRO A 23 -6.08 -5.86 -9.51
CA PRO A 23 -5.35 -7.10 -9.33
C PRO A 23 -3.86 -6.88 -9.59
N THR A 24 -3.04 -7.52 -8.77
CA THR A 24 -1.59 -7.57 -8.89
C THR A 24 -1.12 -9.02 -8.94
N ARG A 25 0.12 -9.24 -9.36
CA ARG A 25 0.79 -10.55 -9.38
C ARG A 25 2.01 -10.51 -8.47
N VAL A 26 2.14 -11.46 -7.56
CA VAL A 26 3.31 -11.55 -6.67
C VAL A 26 4.56 -11.90 -7.50
N ALA A 27 5.51 -10.97 -7.54
CA ALA A 27 6.80 -11.10 -8.23
C ALA A 27 7.94 -11.49 -7.28
N VAL A 28 7.82 -11.20 -5.99
CA VAL A 28 8.75 -11.68 -4.94
C VAL A 28 7.98 -11.82 -3.63
N VAL A 29 8.14 -12.95 -2.94
CA VAL A 29 7.65 -13.15 -1.56
C VAL A 29 8.76 -12.75 -0.59
N LEU A 30 8.44 -11.94 0.43
CA LEU A 30 9.41 -11.42 1.39
C LEU A 30 9.22 -12.04 2.79
N ASP A 31 10.30 -12.08 3.57
CA ASP A 31 10.36 -12.70 4.91
C ASP A 31 11.14 -11.83 5.92
N GLY A 32 11.02 -10.51 5.81
CA GLY A 32 11.75 -9.57 6.65
C GLY A 32 10.86 -8.89 7.67
N HIS A 33 11.38 -8.63 8.86
CA HIS A 33 10.80 -7.76 9.89
C HIS A 33 11.83 -6.73 10.32
N LEU A 34 11.39 -5.51 10.61
CA LEU A 34 12.24 -4.44 11.14
C LEU A 34 11.46 -3.62 12.17
N GLU A 35 12.12 -3.22 13.26
CA GLU A 35 11.48 -2.41 14.32
C GLU A 35 11.71 -0.90 14.14
N ASN A 36 12.70 -0.50 13.33
CA ASN A 36 13.21 0.86 13.23
C ASN A 36 13.42 1.28 11.77
N ARG A 37 12.46 0.98 10.89
CA ARG A 37 12.60 1.20 9.44
C ARG A 37 12.56 2.68 9.03
N ASN A 38 11.94 3.54 9.83
CA ASN A 38 11.86 4.99 9.64
C ASN A 38 11.32 5.38 8.25
N LEU A 39 10.16 4.84 7.87
CA LEU A 39 9.46 5.19 6.62
C LEU A 39 8.74 6.52 6.80
N HIS A 40 8.96 7.48 5.89
CA HIS A 40 8.34 8.81 5.94
C HIS A 40 7.17 8.85 4.97
N LEU A 41 5.95 8.66 5.48
CA LEU A 41 4.79 8.59 4.61
C LEU A 41 4.52 9.95 3.98
N ILE A 42 4.41 9.99 2.66
CA ILE A 42 4.10 11.21 1.93
C ILE A 42 2.68 11.70 2.25
N GLN A 43 2.42 12.99 2.03
CA GLN A 43 1.13 13.63 2.29
C GLN A 43 -0.03 13.16 1.37
N PRO A 44 0.18 12.88 0.06
CA PRO A 44 -0.90 12.45 -0.81
C PRO A 44 -1.61 11.16 -0.37
N LEU A 45 -2.94 11.20 -0.33
CA LEU A 45 -3.81 10.07 -0.02
C LEU A 45 -3.90 9.04 -1.17
N SER A 46 -3.42 9.39 -2.36
CA SER A 46 -3.58 8.59 -3.56
C SER A 46 -2.31 8.53 -4.40
N ARG A 47 -2.10 7.42 -5.10
CA ARG A 47 -1.07 7.29 -6.13
C ARG A 47 -1.64 6.64 -7.39
N ALA A 48 -1.36 7.23 -8.53
CA ALA A 48 -1.66 6.65 -9.84
C ALA A 48 -0.48 5.80 -10.29
N PHE A 49 -0.76 4.59 -10.77
CA PHE A 49 0.23 3.65 -11.25
C PHE A 49 -0.16 3.16 -12.65
N SER A 50 0.84 2.92 -13.47
CA SER A 50 0.68 2.30 -14.79
C SER A 50 0.61 0.78 -14.65
N GLU A 51 -0.03 0.12 -15.61
CA GLU A 51 0.09 -1.33 -15.81
C GLU A 51 1.56 -1.75 -15.84
N LYS A 52 1.86 -2.93 -15.28
CA LYS A 52 3.20 -3.52 -15.13
C LYS A 52 4.13 -2.75 -14.19
N THR A 53 3.64 -1.74 -13.49
CA THR A 53 4.43 -1.11 -12.41
C THR A 53 4.61 -2.12 -11.28
N ILE A 54 5.84 -2.24 -10.77
CA ILE A 54 6.13 -3.03 -9.58
C ILE A 54 6.13 -2.09 -8.37
N ILE A 55 5.40 -2.48 -7.33
CA ILE A 55 5.36 -1.81 -6.02
C ILE A 55 5.74 -2.79 -4.92
N GLU A 56 6.25 -2.28 -3.79
CA GLU A 56 6.54 -3.09 -2.61
C GLU A 56 5.41 -2.93 -1.60
N LEU A 57 4.75 -4.05 -1.24
CA LEU A 57 3.77 -4.08 -0.16
C LEU A 57 4.49 -4.36 1.16
N ILE A 58 4.26 -3.49 2.15
CA ILE A 58 4.86 -3.58 3.49
C ILE A 58 3.73 -3.50 4.51
N THR A 59 3.68 -4.42 5.48
CA THR A 59 2.70 -4.39 6.56
C THR A 59 3.23 -3.64 7.78
N THR A 60 2.35 -2.94 8.50
CA THR A 60 2.63 -2.34 9.81
C THR A 60 1.42 -2.53 10.73
N ASP A 61 1.68 -2.77 12.01
CA ASP A 61 0.67 -2.80 13.08
C ASP A 61 0.57 -1.47 13.82
N ASP A 62 1.32 -0.45 13.40
CA ASP A 62 1.21 0.91 13.90
C ASP A 62 -0.16 1.50 13.54
N GLN A 63 -1.03 1.64 14.54
CA GLN A 63 -2.38 2.19 14.40
C GLN A 63 -2.38 3.69 14.08
N GLN A 64 -1.23 4.36 14.15
CA GLN A 64 -1.06 5.78 13.79
C GLN A 64 -0.49 5.97 12.38
N ALA A 65 -0.24 4.88 11.64
CA ALA A 65 0.22 4.95 10.25
C ALA A 65 -0.82 5.63 9.35
N GLN A 66 -0.46 6.80 8.81
CA GLN A 66 -1.30 7.60 7.91
C GLN A 66 -0.41 8.56 7.12
N PRO A 67 -0.90 9.19 6.04
CA PRO A 67 -0.11 10.16 5.29
C PRO A 67 0.51 11.24 6.18
N GLY A 68 1.79 11.52 5.95
CA GLY A 68 2.55 12.51 6.72
C GLY A 68 3.15 12.02 8.03
N THR A 69 2.92 10.77 8.46
CA THR A 69 3.53 10.20 9.67
C THR A 69 4.77 9.36 9.37
N VAL A 70 5.51 9.00 10.42
CA VAL A 70 6.68 8.13 10.34
C VAL A 70 6.30 6.74 10.84
N VAL A 71 6.56 5.70 10.05
CA VAL A 71 6.32 4.29 10.42
C VAL A 71 7.66 3.63 10.75
N GLN A 72 7.72 3.01 11.93
CA GLN A 72 8.93 2.38 12.46
C GLN A 72 8.88 0.84 12.35
N PRO A 73 7.97 0.16 13.06
CA PRO A 73 7.81 -1.29 12.97
C PRO A 73 7.12 -1.72 11.67
N ILE A 74 7.75 -2.64 10.93
CA ILE A 74 7.21 -3.20 9.69
C ILE A 74 7.50 -4.69 9.52
N ALA A 75 6.74 -5.34 8.62
CA ALA A 75 7.09 -6.60 8.01
C ALA A 75 6.92 -6.52 6.49
N TYR A 76 7.84 -7.11 5.74
CA TYR A 76 7.82 -7.07 4.28
C TYR A 76 6.89 -8.15 3.73
N LEU A 77 5.94 -7.76 2.89
CA LEU A 77 4.94 -8.67 2.33
C LEU A 77 5.43 -9.24 0.99
N ALA A 78 5.47 -8.39 -0.04
CA ALA A 78 5.81 -8.83 -1.39
C ALA A 78 6.15 -7.65 -2.31
N PHE A 79 6.95 -7.91 -3.34
CA PHE A 79 6.89 -7.12 -4.57
C PHE A 79 5.75 -7.63 -5.42
N VAL A 80 4.90 -6.73 -5.92
CA VAL A 80 3.77 -7.08 -6.77
C VAL A 80 3.74 -6.25 -8.05
N GLU A 81 3.46 -6.89 -9.17
CA GLU A 81 3.26 -6.26 -10.48
C GLU A 81 1.78 -5.93 -10.69
N LEU A 82 1.44 -4.67 -10.96
CA LEU A 82 0.08 -4.27 -11.30
C LEU A 82 -0.34 -4.88 -12.65
N GLN A 83 -1.48 -5.58 -12.67
CA GLN A 83 -2.03 -6.19 -13.89
C GLN A 83 -2.88 -5.23 -14.72
N ARG A 84 -3.11 -4.01 -14.22
CA ARG A 84 -3.72 -2.89 -14.95
C ARG A 84 -3.41 -1.57 -14.26
N SER A 85 -3.38 -0.47 -15.02
CA SER A 85 -3.21 0.87 -14.46
C SER A 85 -4.32 1.23 -13.46
N GLY A 86 -4.11 2.22 -12.62
CA GLY A 86 -5.19 2.74 -11.78
C GLY A 86 -4.69 3.64 -10.68
N VAL A 87 -5.59 3.94 -9.75
CA VAL A 87 -5.28 4.74 -8.57
C VAL A 87 -5.40 3.84 -7.35
N ILE A 88 -4.42 3.87 -6.44
CA ILE A 88 -4.51 3.29 -5.10
C ILE A 88 -4.77 4.45 -4.13
N LEU A 89 -5.66 4.25 -3.17
CA LEU A 89 -6.04 5.21 -2.13
C LEU A 89 -5.71 4.63 -0.76
N VAL A 90 -5.37 5.53 0.17
CA VAL A 90 -5.40 5.22 1.60
C VAL A 90 -6.82 4.77 1.98
N GLY A 91 -6.90 3.67 2.75
CA GLY A 91 -8.13 3.00 3.14
C GLY A 91 -8.58 1.88 2.19
N ASP A 92 -7.98 1.74 1.00
CA ASP A 92 -8.32 0.62 0.12
C ASP A 92 -8.01 -0.72 0.78
N THR A 93 -8.93 -1.68 0.65
CA THR A 93 -8.76 -3.02 1.18
C THR A 93 -7.78 -3.82 0.32
N VAL A 94 -6.84 -4.51 0.96
CA VAL A 94 -5.91 -5.45 0.32
C VAL A 94 -6.39 -6.86 0.62
N GLU A 95 -6.70 -7.62 -0.42
CA GLU A 95 -7.28 -8.96 -0.33
C GLU A 95 -6.41 -10.02 -1.03
N TRP A 96 -6.29 -11.19 -0.43
CA TRP A 96 -5.66 -12.37 -1.02
C TRP A 96 -6.50 -13.61 -0.70
N ASN A 97 -6.82 -14.42 -1.71
CA ASN A 97 -7.65 -15.63 -1.58
C ASN A 97 -8.99 -15.39 -0.85
N GLY A 98 -9.67 -14.27 -1.14
CA GLY A 98 -10.95 -13.90 -0.50
C GLY A 98 -10.81 -13.46 0.96
N LYS A 99 -9.59 -13.33 1.49
CA LYS A 99 -9.31 -12.88 2.85
C LYS A 99 -8.67 -11.50 2.83
N ILE A 100 -9.17 -10.63 3.70
CA ILE A 100 -8.58 -9.31 3.91
C ILE A 100 -7.25 -9.48 4.64
N ILE A 101 -6.18 -8.95 4.04
CA ILE A 101 -4.88 -8.80 4.69
C ILE A 101 -4.90 -7.56 5.59
N GLY A 102 -5.37 -6.43 5.05
CA GLY A 102 -5.40 -5.15 5.72
C GLY A 102 -5.89 -4.02 4.81
N THR A 103 -5.53 -2.78 5.13
CA THR A 103 -5.90 -1.59 4.35
C THR A 103 -4.70 -0.69 4.08
N ILE A 104 -4.67 -0.01 2.94
CA ILE A 104 -3.58 0.92 2.60
C ILE A 104 -3.51 2.06 3.63
N ALA A 105 -2.36 2.27 4.24
CA ALA A 105 -2.08 3.33 5.21
C ALA A 105 -1.41 4.55 4.58
N GLY A 106 -0.62 4.36 3.53
CA GLY A 106 0.11 5.44 2.87
C GLY A 106 1.24 4.93 1.98
N TYR A 107 2.13 5.83 1.61
CA TYR A 107 3.21 5.57 0.66
C TYR A 107 4.51 6.20 1.12
N ASP A 108 5.63 5.56 0.82
CA ASP A 108 6.97 6.09 1.09
C ASP A 108 7.81 6.06 -0.21
N ASP A 109 8.57 7.12 -0.45
CA ASP A 109 9.31 7.33 -1.70
C ASP A 109 10.82 6.99 -1.56
N THR A 110 11.23 6.31 -0.48
CA THR A 110 12.67 6.01 -0.20
C THR A 110 13.38 5.32 -1.37
N HIS A 111 12.66 4.50 -2.14
CA HIS A 111 13.21 3.74 -3.27
C HIS A 111 12.81 4.28 -4.66
N MET A 112 12.11 5.42 -4.74
CA MET A 112 11.81 6.01 -6.04
C MET A 112 13.10 6.46 -6.75
N PRO A 113 13.19 6.32 -8.10
CA PRO A 113 12.13 5.89 -9.02
C PRO A 113 12.07 4.38 -9.30
N ASN A 114 12.79 3.53 -8.55
CA ASN A 114 12.81 2.08 -8.78
C ASN A 114 11.42 1.47 -8.51
N HIS A 115 10.94 1.61 -7.28
CA HIS A 115 9.59 1.23 -6.87
C HIS A 115 9.13 2.14 -5.73
N GLN A 116 7.82 2.14 -5.50
CA GLN A 116 7.23 2.82 -4.38
C GLN A 116 6.86 1.82 -3.28
N ASN A 117 7.15 2.20 -2.04
CA ASN A 117 6.68 1.47 -0.86
C ASN A 117 5.20 1.82 -0.63
N VAL A 118 4.36 0.80 -0.54
CA VAL A 118 2.92 0.91 -0.30
C VAL A 118 2.62 0.21 1.02
N ILE A 119 2.21 1.00 2.00
CA ILE A 119 2.10 0.54 3.38
C ILE A 119 0.68 0.03 3.63
N VAL A 120 0.57 -1.14 4.25
CA VAL A 120 -0.67 -1.83 4.58
C VAL A 120 -0.79 -1.89 6.10
N SER A 121 -1.76 -1.18 6.66
CA SER A 121 -2.11 -1.32 8.07
C SER A 121 -2.78 -2.67 8.31
N VAL A 122 -2.30 -3.38 9.32
CA VAL A 122 -2.79 -4.69 9.73
C VAL A 122 -2.94 -4.72 11.26
N PRO A 123 -3.79 -5.59 11.83
CA PRO A 123 -3.89 -5.73 13.28
C PRO A 123 -2.63 -6.36 13.92
N LYS A 124 -1.87 -7.14 13.15
CA LYS A 124 -0.61 -7.77 13.56
C LYS A 124 0.30 -7.86 12.34
N ARG A 125 1.54 -7.35 12.45
CA ARG A 125 2.54 -7.46 11.39
C ARG A 125 2.75 -8.90 10.96
N ILE A 126 2.83 -9.10 9.64
CA ILE A 126 3.03 -10.41 9.02
C ILE A 126 3.83 -10.25 7.74
N SER A 127 4.84 -11.11 7.55
CA SER A 127 5.61 -11.18 6.30
C SER A 127 4.87 -11.97 5.23
N GLY A 128 5.31 -11.87 3.98
CA GLY A 128 4.72 -12.65 2.88
C GLY A 128 4.85 -14.15 3.10
N LYS A 129 6.00 -14.61 3.59
CA LYS A 129 6.24 -16.02 3.90
C LYS A 129 5.36 -16.50 5.05
N GLU A 130 5.22 -15.72 6.12
CA GLU A 130 4.36 -16.07 7.26
C GLU A 130 2.88 -16.15 6.85
N LEU A 131 2.45 -15.30 5.93
CA LEU A 131 1.11 -15.35 5.35
C LEU A 131 0.93 -16.57 4.43
N GLY A 132 2.02 -17.17 3.95
CA GLY A 132 2.03 -18.30 3.03
C GLY A 132 1.90 -17.89 1.56
N LEU A 133 2.18 -16.63 1.21
CA LEU A 133 2.17 -16.15 -0.17
C LEU A 133 3.10 -16.99 -1.04
N GLN A 134 2.64 -17.27 -2.24
CA GLN A 134 3.45 -17.90 -3.29
C GLN A 134 3.74 -16.90 -4.41
N MET A 135 4.82 -17.18 -5.14
CA MET A 135 5.05 -16.55 -6.43
C MET A 135 3.82 -16.73 -7.32
N GLU A 136 3.52 -15.70 -8.12
CA GLU A 136 2.36 -15.67 -9.00
C GLU A 136 0.99 -15.67 -8.30
N ASP A 137 0.91 -15.53 -6.98
CA ASP A 137 -0.38 -15.31 -6.33
C ASP A 137 -1.01 -13.97 -6.77
N THR A 138 -2.35 -13.93 -6.79
CA THR A 138 -3.09 -12.68 -7.04
C THR A 138 -3.40 -11.99 -5.71
N ILE A 139 -2.87 -10.78 -5.52
CA ILE A 139 -3.33 -9.86 -4.48
C ILE A 139 -4.21 -8.81 -5.16
N THR A 140 -5.38 -8.51 -4.60
CA THR A 140 -6.30 -7.51 -5.15
C THR A 140 -6.42 -6.33 -4.20
N ILE A 141 -6.13 -5.13 -4.71
CA ILE A 141 -6.49 -3.89 -4.03
C ILE A 141 -7.91 -3.53 -4.47
N LYS A 142 -8.87 -3.65 -3.55
CA LYS A 142 -10.29 -3.52 -3.85
C LYS A 142 -10.65 -2.09 -4.23
N GLY A 143 -11.49 -1.97 -5.25
CA GLY A 143 -12.20 -0.76 -5.60
C GLY A 143 -13.54 -0.67 -4.87
N PHE A 144 -14.32 0.33 -5.25
CA PHE A 144 -15.63 0.61 -4.65
C PHE A 144 -16.49 1.43 -5.60
N GLN A 145 -17.79 1.51 -5.30
CA GLN A 145 -18.73 2.46 -5.88
C GLN A 145 -19.67 2.89 -4.74
N LYS A 146 -19.84 4.21 -4.56
CA LYS A 146 -20.64 4.81 -3.50
C LYS A 146 -22.00 5.27 -4.01
#